data_AF-A0A946BDA8-F1
#
_entry.id   AF-A0A946BDA8-F1
#
_cell.length_a   1.000
_cell.length_b   1.000
_cell.length_c   1.000
_cell.angle_alpha   90.00
_cell.angle_beta   90.00
_cell.angle_gamma   90.00
#
_symmetry.space_group_name_H-M   'P 1'
#
loop_
_entity.id
_entity.type
_entity.pdbx_description
1 polymer ?
#
loop_
_entity_poly.entity_id
_entity_poly.type
_entity_poly.pdbx_seq_one_letter_code
_entity_poly.pdbx_strand_id
1 'polypeptide(L)'
;MNKSIEVNLEKCTACRICEYICSTHNFGEINPSKSRIKVKIISKDFFYYPMVCRQCGKAPCIEVCPKEALIRNQKTGAVEVVEENCIGCRMCVKACPFGAMDVHEKDKLANKCDLCGGDPECVKHCFYGALEFKTSANVSEDISMEYIKKVKQAKEQEVEI
;
A
#
# COMPACT_ATOMS: atom_id res chain seq x y z
N MET A 1 0.06 -10.93 -16.27
CA MET A 1 0.79 -9.65 -16.13
C MET A 1 0.32 -8.99 -14.85
N ASN A 2 1.22 -8.46 -14.02
CA ASN A 2 0.82 -7.87 -12.74
C ASN A 2 0.47 -6.39 -12.95
N LYS A 3 -0.55 -5.92 -12.24
CA LYS A 3 -0.94 -4.51 -12.22
C LYS A 3 -0.62 -3.91 -10.87
N SER A 4 -0.11 -2.69 -10.84
CA SER A 4 0.30 -1.98 -9.63
C SER A 4 0.06 -0.49 -9.76
N ILE A 5 0.01 0.19 -8.60
CA ILE A 5 0.06 1.64 -8.55
C ILE A 5 1.53 2.01 -8.34
N GLU A 6 2.12 2.67 -9.33
CA GLU A 6 3.47 3.22 -9.22
C GLU A 6 3.41 4.64 -8.65
N VAL A 7 4.44 4.98 -7.87
CA VAL A 7 4.50 6.24 -7.11
C VAL A 7 5.69 7.06 -7.59
N ASN A 8 5.43 8.26 -8.09
CA ASN A 8 6.45 9.26 -8.39
C ASN A 8 6.55 10.24 -7.21
N LEU A 9 7.69 10.21 -6.51
CA LEU A 9 7.91 11.00 -5.30
C LEU A 9 8.17 12.48 -5.59
N GLU A 10 8.75 12.83 -6.72
CA GLU A 10 9.02 14.22 -7.11
C GLU A 10 7.73 15.01 -7.35
N LYS A 11 6.64 14.30 -7.69
CA LYS A 11 5.32 14.88 -7.91
C LYS A 11 4.43 14.83 -6.66
N CYS A 12 4.84 14.12 -5.62
CA CYS A 12 4.02 13.94 -4.43
C CYS A 12 4.11 15.17 -3.51
N THR A 13 3.01 15.89 -3.34
CA THR A 13 2.91 17.04 -2.42
C THR A 13 2.42 16.68 -1.02
N ALA A 14 2.25 15.38 -0.74
CA ALA A 14 1.71 14.88 0.52
C ALA A 14 0.33 15.45 0.91
N CYS A 15 -0.51 15.85 -0.06
CA CYS A 15 -1.83 16.43 0.20
C CYS A 15 -2.86 15.47 0.81
N ARG A 16 -2.54 14.16 0.89
CA ARG A 16 -3.37 13.09 1.49
C ARG A 16 -4.73 12.84 0.84
N ILE A 17 -5.05 13.47 -0.29
CA ILE A 17 -6.30 13.25 -1.06
C ILE A 17 -6.49 11.77 -1.39
N CYS A 18 -5.42 11.06 -1.74
CA CYS A 18 -5.47 9.63 -2.01
C CYS A 18 -5.98 8.80 -0.82
N GLU A 19 -5.71 9.22 0.43
CA GLU A 19 -6.21 8.52 1.63
C GLU A 19 -7.70 8.79 1.86
N TYR A 20 -8.12 10.05 1.69
CA TYR A 20 -9.52 10.45 1.85
C TYR A 20 -10.41 9.76 0.82
N ILE A 21 -10.01 9.77 -0.45
CA ILE A 21 -10.76 9.12 -1.53
C ILE A 21 -10.79 7.60 -1.32
N CYS A 22 -9.67 6.99 -0.94
CA CYS A 22 -9.63 5.57 -0.68
C CYS A 22 -10.58 5.16 0.46
N SER A 23 -10.52 5.86 1.60
CA SER A 23 -11.39 5.56 2.73
C SER A 23 -12.88 5.79 2.41
N THR A 24 -13.19 6.86 1.68
CA THR A 24 -14.57 7.17 1.26
C THR A 24 -15.10 6.09 0.32
N HIS A 25 -14.32 5.70 -0.69
CA HIS A 25 -14.75 4.69 -1.67
C HIS A 25 -14.95 3.31 -1.04
N ASN A 26 -14.04 2.88 -0.15
CA ASN A 26 -14.07 1.51 0.37
C ASN A 26 -14.93 1.37 1.65
N PHE A 27 -15.12 2.45 2.41
CA PHE A 27 -15.78 2.39 3.73
C PHE A 27 -16.89 3.42 3.92
N GLY A 28 -17.18 4.26 2.92
CA GLY A 28 -18.22 5.30 3.02
C GLY A 28 -17.89 6.45 3.97
N GLU A 29 -16.64 6.56 4.42
CA GLU A 29 -16.21 7.54 5.44
C GLU A 29 -14.90 8.22 5.03
N ILE A 30 -14.81 9.53 5.27
CA ILE A 30 -13.55 10.28 5.16
C ILE A 30 -12.71 9.99 6.40
N ASN A 31 -11.95 8.90 6.38
CA ASN A 31 -11.14 8.45 7.51
C ASN A 31 -9.81 7.86 7.04
N PRO A 32 -8.72 8.66 7.03
CA PRO A 32 -7.39 8.19 6.63
C PRO A 32 -6.91 6.95 7.37
N SER A 33 -7.32 6.70 8.62
CA SER A 33 -6.94 5.49 9.36
C SER A 33 -7.51 4.22 8.74
N LYS A 34 -8.65 4.29 8.04
CA LYS A 34 -9.22 3.16 7.27
C LYS A 34 -8.62 2.99 5.87
N SER A 35 -7.99 4.03 5.33
CA SER A 35 -7.43 4.02 3.97
C SER A 35 -6.43 2.87 3.73
N ARG A 36 -6.49 2.30 2.52
CA ARG A 36 -5.60 1.24 2.00
C ARG A 36 -4.32 1.76 1.34
N ILE A 37 -4.18 3.07 1.24
CA ILE A 37 -2.95 3.81 0.88
C ILE A 37 -2.65 4.78 2.02
N LYS A 38 -1.38 4.88 2.43
CA LYS A 38 -0.96 5.75 3.55
C LYS A 38 0.15 6.69 3.11
N VAL A 39 -0.02 7.99 3.27
CA VAL A 39 1.08 8.94 3.09
C VAL A 39 1.90 8.97 4.38
N LYS A 40 3.11 8.43 4.34
CA LYS A 40 4.07 8.47 5.44
C LYS A 40 4.94 9.70 5.34
N ILE A 41 5.13 10.37 6.47
CA ILE A 41 6.06 11.47 6.63
C ILE A 41 7.24 10.92 7.41
N ILE A 42 8.45 11.02 6.85
CA ILE A 42 9.68 10.50 7.44
C ILE A 42 10.61 11.70 7.65
N SER A 43 11.03 11.87 8.92
CA SER A 43 12.00 12.85 9.42
C SER A 43 11.68 14.35 9.24
N LYS A 44 12.60 15.17 9.76
CA LYS A 44 12.62 16.64 9.71
C LYS A 44 12.78 17.21 8.28
N ASP A 45 13.22 16.40 7.33
CA ASP A 45 13.49 16.84 5.94
C ASP A 45 12.24 16.83 5.05
N PHE A 46 11.06 16.67 5.64
CA PHE A 46 9.78 16.64 4.93
C PHE A 46 9.77 15.60 3.80
N PHE A 47 10.34 14.42 4.03
CA PHE A 47 10.27 13.34 3.07
C PHE A 47 8.91 12.64 3.18
N TYR A 48 8.17 12.62 2.09
CA TYR A 48 6.82 12.06 2.05
C TYR A 48 6.73 10.90 1.07
N TYR A 49 6.09 9.81 1.50
CA TYR A 49 5.96 8.61 0.70
C TYR A 49 4.54 8.02 0.78
N PRO A 50 3.79 8.02 -0.33
CA PRO A 50 2.57 7.24 -0.47
C PRO A 50 2.88 5.74 -0.46
N MET A 51 2.60 5.10 0.67
CA MET A 51 2.71 3.66 0.87
C MET A 51 1.43 2.97 0.40
N VAL A 52 1.53 2.18 -0.66
CA VAL A 52 0.43 1.40 -1.26
C VAL A 52 0.89 0.00 -1.62
N CYS A 53 -0.04 -0.97 -1.66
CA CYS A 53 0.28 -2.36 -1.99
C CYS A 53 0.85 -2.47 -3.41
N ARG A 54 2.03 -3.09 -3.54
CA ARG A 54 2.72 -3.26 -4.83
C ARG A 54 2.20 -4.44 -5.67
N GLN A 55 1.25 -5.22 -5.15
CA GLN A 55 0.68 -6.39 -5.84
C GLN A 55 1.75 -7.38 -6.35
N CYS A 56 2.76 -7.65 -5.52
CA CYS A 56 3.94 -8.47 -5.83
C CYS A 56 3.56 -9.75 -6.56
N GLY A 57 4.31 -10.17 -7.59
CA GLY A 57 4.05 -11.42 -8.31
C GLY A 57 4.16 -12.64 -7.39
N LYS A 58 5.32 -12.80 -6.76
CA LYS A 58 5.48 -13.65 -5.58
C LYS A 58 5.11 -12.83 -4.34
N ALA A 59 4.01 -13.19 -3.68
CA ALA A 59 3.43 -12.40 -2.61
C ALA A 59 3.63 -13.10 -1.25
N PRO A 60 4.62 -12.68 -0.44
CA PRO A 60 4.87 -13.30 0.87
C PRO A 60 3.65 -13.28 1.78
N CYS A 61 2.78 -12.27 1.66
CA CYS A 61 1.55 -12.16 2.43
C CYS A 61 0.56 -13.31 2.17
N ILE A 62 0.52 -13.86 0.94
CA ILE A 62 -0.27 -15.04 0.61
C ILE A 62 0.37 -16.26 1.26
N GLU A 63 1.68 -16.46 1.07
CA GLU A 63 2.42 -17.64 1.55
C GLU A 63 2.34 -17.83 3.07
N VAL A 64 2.32 -16.74 3.84
CA VAL A 64 2.26 -16.82 5.31
C VAL A 64 0.85 -16.90 5.88
N CYS A 65 -0.21 -16.83 5.07
CA CYS A 65 -1.58 -16.78 5.58
C CYS A 65 -2.08 -18.18 5.92
N PRO A 66 -2.29 -18.54 7.21
CA PRO A 66 -2.66 -19.90 7.61
C PRO A 66 -4.11 -20.27 7.29
N LYS A 67 -4.92 -19.29 6.87
CA LYS A 67 -6.34 -19.44 6.55
C LYS A 67 -6.65 -19.14 5.09
N GLU A 68 -5.62 -18.95 4.26
CA GLU A 68 -5.79 -18.68 2.83
C GLU A 68 -6.71 -17.49 2.55
N ALA A 69 -6.74 -16.52 3.48
CA ALA A 69 -7.58 -15.32 3.40
C ALA A 69 -7.06 -14.27 2.42
N LEU A 70 -5.94 -14.53 1.74
CA LEU A 70 -5.34 -13.65 0.75
C LEU A 70 -5.25 -14.42 -0.58
N ILE A 71 -6.01 -13.97 -1.58
CA ILE A 71 -6.10 -14.64 -2.88
C ILE A 71 -5.69 -13.70 -4.00
N ARG A 72 -5.22 -14.24 -5.12
CA ARG A 72 -5.00 -13.44 -6.33
C ARG A 72 -6.22 -13.51 -7.24
N ASN A 73 -6.80 -12.35 -7.51
CA ASN A 73 -7.84 -12.21 -8.50
C ASN A 73 -7.25 -12.33 -9.91
N GLN A 74 -7.71 -13.30 -10.67
CA GLN A 74 -7.17 -13.60 -12.00
C GLN A 74 -7.54 -12.54 -13.05
N LYS A 75 -8.63 -11.78 -12.84
CA LYS A 75 -9.08 -10.74 -13.76
C LYS A 75 -8.31 -9.44 -13.57
N THR A 76 -8.17 -9.01 -12.32
CA THR A 76 -7.56 -7.71 -11.97
C THR A 76 -6.06 -7.84 -11.73
N GLY A 77 -5.58 -9.03 -11.36
CA GLY A 77 -4.22 -9.28 -10.89
C GLY A 77 -3.99 -8.85 -9.44
N ALA A 78 -4.99 -8.26 -8.79
CA ALA A 78 -4.90 -7.82 -7.40
C ALA A 78 -4.77 -9.02 -6.46
N VAL A 79 -3.96 -8.87 -5.43
CA VAL A 79 -4.14 -9.68 -4.23
C VAL A 79 -5.32 -9.08 -3.46
N GLU A 80 -6.24 -9.88 -2.96
CA GLU A 80 -7.47 -9.45 -2.30
C GLU A 80 -7.62 -10.19 -0.97
N VAL A 81 -8.28 -9.56 0.01
CA VAL A 81 -8.58 -10.17 1.31
C VAL A 81 -9.98 -10.76 1.24
N VAL A 82 -10.08 -12.04 1.56
CA VAL A 82 -11.33 -12.77 1.77
C VAL A 82 -11.66 -12.65 3.26
N GLU A 83 -12.51 -11.69 3.61
CA GLU A 83 -12.74 -11.26 5.00
C GLU A 83 -13.26 -12.41 5.87
N GLU A 84 -14.13 -13.25 5.32
CA GLU A 84 -14.72 -14.41 5.99
C GLU A 84 -13.68 -15.44 6.45
N ASN A 85 -12.53 -15.51 5.79
CA ASN A 85 -11.43 -16.41 6.14
C ASN A 85 -10.40 -15.75 7.06
N CYS A 86 -10.42 -14.42 7.18
CA CYS A 86 -9.39 -13.67 7.89
C CYS A 86 -9.61 -13.74 9.41
N ILE A 87 -8.66 -14.33 10.13
CA ILE A 87 -8.70 -14.44 11.60
C ILE A 87 -7.90 -13.33 12.31
N GLY A 88 -7.47 -12.29 11.59
CA GLY A 88 -6.75 -11.15 12.19
C GLY A 88 -5.38 -11.47 12.79
N CYS A 89 -4.72 -12.56 12.39
CA CYS A 89 -3.44 -13.01 12.98
C CYS A 89 -2.23 -12.10 12.69
N ARG A 90 -2.35 -11.14 11.76
CA ARG A 90 -1.32 -10.16 11.36
C ARG A 90 -0.01 -10.72 10.80
N MET A 91 0.05 -12.01 10.45
CA MET A 91 1.24 -12.59 9.83
C MET A 91 1.57 -11.92 8.49
N CYS A 92 0.55 -11.61 7.70
CA CYS A 92 0.69 -10.88 6.44
C CYS A 92 1.24 -9.45 6.61
N VAL A 93 0.94 -8.78 7.74
CA VAL A 93 1.48 -7.46 8.07
C VAL A 93 3.00 -7.56 8.28
N LYS A 94 3.44 -8.52 9.09
CA LYS A 94 4.88 -8.75 9.35
C LYS A 94 5.64 -9.20 8.10
N ALA A 95 5.01 -9.97 7.23
CA ALA A 95 5.64 -10.50 6.03
C ALA A 95 5.74 -9.48 4.88
N CYS A 96 5.04 -8.34 4.95
CA CYS A 96 5.06 -7.36 3.87
C CYS A 96 6.37 -6.55 3.89
N PRO A 97 7.27 -6.69 2.89
CA PRO A 97 8.54 -5.97 2.90
C PRO A 97 8.37 -4.46 2.68
N PHE A 98 7.21 -4.03 2.16
CA PHE A 98 6.90 -2.63 1.85
C PHE A 98 6.05 -1.95 2.92
N GLY A 99 5.62 -2.69 3.96
CA GLY A 99 4.74 -2.16 5.02
C GLY A 99 3.32 -1.80 4.57
N ALA A 100 2.91 -2.19 3.36
CA ALA A 100 1.63 -1.81 2.77
C ALA A 100 0.43 -2.66 3.22
N MET A 101 0.65 -3.60 4.15
CA MET A 101 -0.38 -4.40 4.80
C MET A 101 -0.71 -3.76 6.15
N ASP A 102 -1.99 -3.60 6.45
CA ASP A 102 -2.47 -3.09 7.74
C ASP A 102 -3.60 -3.99 8.26
N VAL A 103 -4.16 -3.65 9.42
CA VAL A 103 -5.42 -4.22 9.88
C VAL A 103 -6.41 -3.12 10.23
N HIS A 104 -7.70 -3.39 10.06
CA HIS A 104 -8.74 -2.52 10.56
C HIS A 104 -8.72 -2.44 12.09
N GLU A 105 -8.90 -1.24 12.65
CA GLU A 105 -8.84 -1.06 14.09
C GLU A 105 -10.00 -1.75 14.83
N LYS A 106 -11.18 -1.85 14.21
CA LYS A 106 -12.40 -2.37 14.85
C LYS A 106 -12.45 -3.89 14.86
N ASP A 107 -12.38 -4.52 13.70
CA ASP A 107 -12.54 -5.97 13.52
C ASP A 107 -11.20 -6.73 13.45
N LYS A 108 -10.08 -6.00 13.39
CA LYS A 108 -8.71 -6.54 13.27
C LYS A 108 -8.46 -7.35 12.00
N LEU A 109 -9.33 -7.27 11.00
CA LEU A 109 -9.16 -7.94 9.72
C LEU A 109 -8.06 -7.27 8.89
N ALA A 110 -7.39 -8.06 8.06
CA ALA A 110 -6.35 -7.56 7.18
C ALA A 110 -6.91 -6.53 6.19
N ASN A 111 -6.22 -5.40 6.06
CA ASN A 111 -6.61 -4.32 5.17
C ASN A 111 -5.44 -3.97 4.23
N LYS A 112 -5.70 -3.91 2.93
CA LYS A 112 -4.72 -3.54 1.91
C LYS A 112 -5.40 -3.09 0.63
N CYS A 113 -4.65 -2.41 -0.24
CA CYS A 113 -5.16 -1.99 -1.55
C CYS A 113 -5.49 -3.21 -2.42
N ASP A 114 -6.67 -3.24 -3.01
CA ASP A 114 -7.22 -4.26 -3.91
C ASP A 114 -7.31 -3.75 -5.37
N LEU A 115 -6.67 -2.62 -5.66
CA LEU A 115 -6.73 -1.90 -6.95
C LEU A 115 -8.13 -1.41 -7.34
N CYS A 116 -9.10 -1.35 -6.43
CA CYS A 116 -10.47 -0.92 -6.72
C CYS A 116 -11.06 -1.65 -7.95
N GLY A 117 -10.92 -2.97 -8.01
CA GLY A 117 -11.40 -3.76 -9.16
C GLY A 117 -10.63 -3.53 -10.47
N GLY A 118 -9.46 -2.89 -10.42
CA GLY A 118 -8.66 -2.52 -11.58
C GLY A 118 -8.90 -1.10 -12.08
N ASP A 119 -9.62 -0.27 -11.34
CA ASP A 119 -9.84 1.14 -11.66
C ASP A 119 -9.60 2.04 -10.43
N PRO A 120 -8.32 2.29 -10.06
CA PRO A 120 -8.00 2.88 -8.76
C PRO A 120 -8.46 4.33 -8.58
N GLU A 121 -9.35 4.56 -7.63
CA GLU A 121 -9.90 5.90 -7.34
C GLU A 121 -8.83 6.91 -6.88
N CYS A 122 -7.83 6.46 -6.13
CA CYS A 122 -6.76 7.33 -5.66
C CYS A 122 -5.87 7.85 -6.81
N VAL A 123 -5.76 7.10 -7.92
CA VAL A 123 -5.02 7.52 -9.11
C VAL A 123 -5.81 8.60 -9.85
N LYS A 124 -7.12 8.41 -10.05
CA LYS A 124 -8.01 9.38 -10.71
C LYS A 124 -8.01 10.76 -10.03
N HIS A 125 -7.86 10.78 -8.72
CA HIS A 125 -7.89 12.01 -7.91
C HIS A 125 -6.50 12.54 -7.54
N CYS A 126 -5.43 11.99 -8.11
CA CYS A 126 -4.08 12.50 -7.92
C CYS A 126 -3.79 13.63 -8.91
N PHE A 127 -4.22 14.86 -8.60
CA PHE A 127 -4.09 16.02 -9.49
C PHE A 127 -2.64 16.33 -9.91
N TYR A 128 -1.66 16.02 -9.06
CA TYR A 128 -0.24 16.23 -9.35
C TYR A 128 0.39 15.09 -10.17
N GLY A 129 -0.34 14.00 -10.43
CA GLY A 129 0.17 12.86 -11.20
C GLY A 129 1.28 12.08 -10.49
N ALA A 130 1.26 12.06 -9.16
CA ALA A 130 2.19 11.28 -8.33
C ALA A 130 1.85 9.78 -8.29
N LEU A 131 0.60 9.41 -8.59
CA LEU A 131 0.14 8.02 -8.63
C LEU A 131 -0.23 7.66 -10.06
N GLU A 132 0.23 6.50 -10.53
CA GLU A 132 -0.06 6.01 -11.87
C GLU A 132 -0.41 4.53 -11.83
N PHE A 133 -1.50 4.11 -12.50
CA PHE A 133 -1.89 2.71 -12.60
C PHE A 133 -1.21 2.06 -13.80
N LYS A 134 -0.29 1.11 -13.54
CA LYS A 134 0.50 0.45 -14.59
C LYS A 134 0.24 -1.05 -14.65
N THR A 135 0.37 -1.58 -15.85
CA THR A 135 0.54 -3.01 -16.09
C THR A 135 2.02 -3.26 -16.33
N SER A 136 2.66 -4.04 -15.48
CA SER A 136 4.10 -4.32 -15.58
C SER A 136 4.34 -5.83 -15.57
N ALA A 137 5.23 -6.30 -16.47
CA ALA A 137 5.75 -7.67 -16.42
C ALA A 137 6.60 -7.88 -15.16
N ASN A 138 7.32 -6.84 -14.74
CA ASN A 138 8.18 -6.81 -13.55
C ASN A 138 7.81 -5.56 -12.73
N VAL A 139 7.33 -5.76 -11.50
CA VAL A 139 7.21 -4.67 -10.51
C VAL A 139 8.65 -4.25 -10.22
N SER A 140 9.05 -3.02 -10.58
CA SER A 140 10.45 -2.60 -10.47
C SER A 140 10.90 -2.66 -9.01
N GLU A 141 11.87 -3.51 -8.71
CA GLU A 141 12.51 -3.58 -7.37
C GLU A 141 13.29 -2.28 -7.08
N ASP A 142 13.67 -1.55 -8.12
CA ASP A 142 14.60 -0.42 -8.11
C ASP A 142 14.12 0.80 -7.31
N ILE A 143 12.87 1.22 -7.47
CA ILE A 143 12.34 2.38 -6.72
C ILE A 143 12.27 2.07 -5.21
N SER A 144 12.07 0.79 -4.86
CA SER A 144 11.94 0.36 -3.47
C SER A 144 13.28 0.37 -2.73
N MET A 145 14.40 0.11 -3.41
CA MET A 145 15.71 0.09 -2.77
C MET A 145 16.25 1.49 -2.51
N GLU A 146 15.99 2.46 -3.40
CA GLU A 146 16.35 3.85 -3.14
C GLU A 146 15.50 4.43 -1.99
N TYR A 147 14.20 4.13 -1.96
CA TYR A 147 13.32 4.46 -0.84
C TYR A 147 13.79 3.78 0.47
N ILE A 148 14.02 2.47 0.48
CA ILE A 148 14.50 1.74 1.67
C ILE A 148 15.85 2.31 2.14
N LYS A 149 16.76 2.68 1.23
CA LYS A 149 18.02 3.34 1.57
C LYS A 149 17.78 4.70 2.24
N LYS A 150 16.95 5.57 1.64
CA LYS A 150 16.61 6.88 2.22
C LYS A 150 15.92 6.75 3.58
N VAL A 151 15.01 5.79 3.74
CA VAL A 151 14.35 5.51 5.03
C VAL A 151 15.32 4.96 6.07
N LYS A 152 16.24 4.05 5.70
CA LYS A 152 17.27 3.54 6.61
C LYS A 152 18.21 4.67 7.06
N GLN A 153 18.69 5.47 6.11
CA GLN A 153 19.53 6.64 6.40
C GLN A 153 18.84 7.65 7.32
N ALA A 154 17.56 7.97 7.07
CA ALA A 154 16.79 8.88 7.90
C ALA A 154 16.58 8.34 9.34
N LYS A 155 16.43 7.02 9.51
CA LYS A 155 16.31 6.39 10.83
C LYS A 155 17.63 6.29 11.59
N GLU A 156 18.75 6.09 10.90
CA GLU A 156 20.09 6.07 11.50
C GLU A 156 20.45 7.44 12.08
N GLN A 157 20.01 8.53 11.45
CA GLN A 157 20.20 9.92 11.91
C GLN A 157 19.33 10.32 13.11
N GLU A 158 18.31 9.55 13.49
CA GLU A 158 17.49 9.79 14.69
C GLU A 158 18.11 9.25 15.98
N VAL A 159 19.18 8.44 15.91
CA VAL A 159 19.80 7.77 17.08
C VAL A 159 20.96 8.56 17.69
N GLU A 160 21.43 9.64 17.04
CA GLU A 160 22.57 10.46 17.49
C GLU A 160 22.20 11.70 18.34
N ILE A 161 21.00 11.76 18.94
CA ILE A 161 20.57 12.87 19.82
C ILE A 161 20.19 12.34 21.21
#